data_AF-A0A4Q3SDF5-F1
#
_entry.id   AF-A0A4Q3SDF5-F1
#
_cell.length_a   1.000
_cell.length_b   1.000
_cell.length_c   1.000
_cell.angle_alpha   90.00
_cell.angle_beta   90.00
_cell.angle_gamma   90.00
#
_symmetry.space_group_name_H-M   'P 1'
#
loop_
_entity.id
_entity.type
_entity.pdbx_description
1 polymer ?
#
loop_
_entity_poly.entity_id
_entity_poly.type
_entity_poly.pdbx_seq_one_letter_code
_entity_poly.pdbx_strand_id
1 'polypeptide(L)'
;MKKLSYTFSAKTTDYYFDGDLSKLDTLIDRSHTVLITDENIFAAHKKKLKGWDCIVLKPGEEFKVQATVNNIIEQLIAFKADRKT
;
A
#
# COMPACT_ATOMS: atom_id res chain seq x y z
N MET A 1 16.64 -9.69 1.20
CA MET A 1 15.64 -9.42 0.14
C MET A 1 15.84 -10.41 -1.00
N LYS A 2 15.01 -11.46 -1.01
CA LYS A 2 14.97 -12.47 -2.06
C LYS A 2 13.82 -12.13 -2.99
N LYS A 3 14.10 -12.00 -4.30
CA LYS A 3 13.08 -11.73 -5.32
C LYS A 3 12.61 -13.05 -5.93
N LEU A 4 11.29 -13.23 -6.02
CA LEU A 4 10.64 -14.30 -6.78
C LEU A 4 9.61 -13.68 -7.73
N SER A 5 9.53 -14.16 -8.95
CA SER A 5 8.62 -13.63 -9.97
C SER A 5 7.64 -14.70 -10.40
N TYR A 6 6.35 -14.37 -10.41
CA TYR A 6 5.28 -15.27 -10.84
C TYR A 6 4.44 -14.62 -11.93
N THR A 7 4.12 -15.38 -12.98
CA THR A 7 3.31 -14.90 -14.11
C THR A 7 1.90 -15.45 -14.00
N PHE A 8 0.93 -14.55 -13.96
CA PHE A 8 -0.50 -14.85 -13.99
C PHE A 8 -1.07 -14.42 -15.34
N SER A 9 -1.49 -15.39 -16.14
CA SER A 9 -1.92 -15.20 -17.53
C SER A 9 -0.85 -14.48 -18.36
N ALA A 10 -0.94 -13.15 -18.51
CA ALA A 10 -0.04 -12.33 -19.30
C ALA A 10 0.77 -11.31 -18.47
N LYS A 11 0.62 -11.29 -17.13
CA LYS A 11 1.29 -10.31 -16.27
C LYS A 11 2.18 -10.99 -15.26
N THR A 12 3.41 -10.49 -15.11
CA THR A 12 4.36 -10.96 -14.11
C THR A 12 4.34 -10.04 -12.90
N THR A 13 4.32 -10.63 -11.71
CA THR A 13 4.38 -9.92 -10.42
C THR A 13 5.64 -10.36 -9.68
N ASP A 14 6.37 -9.37 -9.15
CA ASP A 14 7.58 -9.57 -8.37
C ASP A 14 7.26 -9.53 -6.86
N TYR A 15 7.70 -10.57 -6.16
CA TYR A 15 7.55 -10.73 -4.72
C TYR A 15 8.92 -10.61 -4.06
N TYR A 16 9.02 -9.73 -3.06
CA TYR A 16 10.25 -9.47 -2.33
C TYR A 16 10.11 -9.97 -0.88
N PHE A 17 10.78 -11.09 -0.59
CA PHE A 17 10.81 -11.71 0.74
C PHE A 17 12.06 -11.29 1.53
N ASP A 18 12.03 -11.39 2.85
CA ASP A 18 13.11 -10.95 3.74
C ASP A 18 13.56 -9.50 3.44
N GLY A 19 12.57 -8.65 3.15
CA GLY A 19 12.72 -7.23 2.86
C GLY A 19 12.33 -6.38 4.07
N ASP A 20 12.82 -5.14 4.09
CA ASP A 20 12.43 -4.14 5.09
C ASP A 20 11.62 -3.04 4.40
N LEU A 21 10.53 -2.57 5.03
CA LEU A 21 9.69 -1.49 4.50
C LEU A 21 10.46 -0.20 4.19
N SER A 22 11.58 0.05 4.86
CA SER A 22 12.45 1.20 4.55
C SER A 22 13.04 1.16 3.14
N LYS A 23 13.06 0.00 2.48
CA LYS A 23 13.56 -0.15 1.11
C LYS A 23 12.47 0.06 0.05
N LEU A 24 11.24 0.36 0.44
CA LEU A 24 10.13 0.50 -0.50
C LEU A 24 10.38 1.60 -1.54
N ASP A 25 10.99 2.72 -1.12
CA ASP A 25 11.40 3.83 -2.02
C ASP A 25 12.40 3.39 -3.11
N THR A 26 13.09 2.26 -2.94
CA THR A 26 14.02 1.72 -3.97
C THR A 26 13.32 0.85 -5.02
N LEU A 27 12.08 0.45 -4.74
CA LEU A 27 11.30 -0.46 -5.58
C LEU A 27 10.21 0.28 -6.37
N ILE A 28 9.66 1.35 -5.80
CA ILE A 28 8.53 2.09 -6.37
C ILE A 28 8.75 3.60 -6.21
N ASP A 29 8.14 4.38 -7.11
CA ASP A 29 8.13 5.83 -7.01
C ASP A 29 7.14 6.28 -5.94
N ARG A 30 7.68 6.89 -4.89
CA ARG A 30 6.92 7.41 -3.76
C ARG A 30 5.85 8.42 -4.16
N SER A 31 6.13 9.25 -5.17
CA SER A 31 5.21 10.33 -5.60
C SER A 31 3.96 9.81 -6.28
N HIS A 32 4.00 8.57 -6.76
CA HIS A 32 2.91 7.87 -7.42
C HIS A 32 2.49 6.63 -6.63
N THR A 33 2.63 6.64 -5.30
CA THR A 33 2.24 5.52 -4.46
C THR A 33 1.44 5.98 -3.26
N VAL A 34 0.26 5.37 -3.07
CA VAL A 34 -0.51 5.48 -1.83
C VAL A 34 -0.50 4.14 -1.09
N LEU A 35 -0.13 4.15 0.19
CA LEU A 35 -0.10 2.95 1.02
C LEU A 35 -1.43 2.80 1.78
N ILE A 36 -2.07 1.65 1.66
CA ILE A 36 -3.30 1.33 2.41
C ILE A 36 -2.92 0.31 3.47
N THR A 37 -3.21 0.61 4.74
CA THR A 37 -2.84 -0.25 5.87
C THR A 37 -3.80 -0.08 7.05
N ASP A 38 -3.78 -0.98 8.03
CA ASP A 38 -4.56 -0.82 9.26
C ASP A 38 -3.79 -0.06 10.35
N GLU A 39 -4.51 0.39 11.37
CA GLU A 39 -3.96 1.20 12.45
C GLU A 39 -2.87 0.49 13.28
N ASN A 40 -2.93 -0.84 13.44
CA ASN A 40 -1.93 -1.58 14.22
C ASN A 40 -0.60 -1.60 13.47
N ILE A 41 -0.63 -1.90 12.17
CA ILE A 41 0.57 -1.92 11.32
C ILE A 41 1.14 -0.50 11.17
N PHE A 42 0.29 0.50 10.98
CA PHE A 42 0.74 1.89 10.92
C PHE A 42 1.42 2.32 12.22
N ALA A 43 0.83 2.00 13.39
CA ALA A 43 1.41 2.34 14.69
C ALA A 43 2.78 1.65 14.90
N ALA A 44 2.88 0.36 14.56
CA ALA A 44 4.13 -0.42 14.69
C ALA A 44 5.25 0.08 13.76
N HIS A 45 4.90 0.63 12.60
CA HIS A 45 5.88 1.02 11.56
C HIS A 45 5.88 2.52 11.21
N LYS A 46 5.31 3.37 12.07
CA LYS A 46 5.14 4.82 11.84
C LYS A 46 6.42 5.53 11.36
N LYS A 47 7.58 5.14 11.89
CA LYS A 47 8.88 5.71 11.47
C LYS A 47 9.23 5.37 10.02
N LYS A 48 8.94 4.14 9.58
CA LYS A 48 9.25 3.65 8.23
C LYS A 48 8.27 4.18 7.19
N LEU A 49 7.02 4.39 7.60
CA LEU A 49 5.95 4.93 6.75
C LEU A 49 5.92 6.47 6.72
N LYS A 50 6.79 7.14 7.47
CA LYS A 50 6.83 8.60 7.55
C LYS A 50 7.13 9.20 6.17
N GLY A 51 6.23 10.08 5.71
CA GLY A 51 6.33 10.83 4.45
C GLY A 51 5.69 10.11 3.25
N TRP A 52 5.14 8.90 3.44
CA TRP A 52 4.30 8.26 2.44
C TRP A 52 2.87 8.78 2.60
N ASP A 53 2.15 8.89 1.49
CA ASP A 53 0.70 9.08 1.54
C ASP A 53 0.06 7.76 1.98
N CYS A 54 -0.53 7.76 3.17
CA CYS A 54 -1.09 6.57 3.79
C CYS A 54 -2.59 6.74 4.06
N ILE A 55 -3.39 5.77 3.62
CA ILE A 55 -4.78 5.59 4.04
C ILE A 55 -4.79 4.54 5.15
N VAL A 56 -5.11 4.97 6.37
CA VAL A 56 -5.12 4.11 7.56
C VAL A 56 -6.56 3.70 7.89
N LEU A 57 -6.81 2.40 7.90
CA LEU A 57 -8.12 1.79 8.12
C LEU A 57 -8.24 1.23 9.55
N LYS A 58 -9.48 1.05 10.01
CA LYS A 58 -9.74 0.28 11.22
C LYS A 58 -9.44 -1.21 10.97
N PRO A 59 -8.86 -1.91 11.96
CA PRO A 59 -8.52 -3.32 11.86
C PRO A 59 -9.77 -4.17 12.11
N GLY A 60 -9.83 -5.34 11.48
CA GLY A 60 -10.90 -6.32 11.70
C GLY A 60 -11.75 -6.59 10.46
N GLU A 61 -12.35 -7.78 10.43
CA GLU A 61 -13.15 -8.25 9.29
C GLU A 61 -14.44 -7.44 9.10
N GLU A 62 -14.99 -6.91 10.20
CA GLU A 62 -16.19 -6.07 10.19
C GLU A 62 -16.06 -4.82 9.31
N PHE A 63 -14.82 -4.35 9.08
CA PHE A 63 -14.52 -3.21 8.22
C PHE A 63 -14.23 -3.61 6.77
N LYS A 64 -14.29 -4.89 6.39
CA LYS A 64 -14.16 -5.34 4.98
C LYS A 64 -15.48 -5.28 4.25
N VAL A 65 -16.09 -4.10 4.25
CA VAL A 65 -17.38 -3.81 3.61
C VAL A 65 -17.20 -2.81 2.47
N GLN A 66 -18.18 -2.75 1.56
CA GLN A 66 -18.16 -1.84 0.42
C GLN A 66 -18.01 -0.37 0.84
N ALA A 67 -18.59 0.02 1.98
CA ALA A 67 -18.46 1.39 2.50
C ALA A 67 -16.99 1.79 2.75
N THR A 68 -16.17 0.85 3.23
CA THR A 68 -14.73 1.08 3.43
C THR A 68 -14.02 1.26 2.10
N VAL A 69 -14.37 0.47 1.08
CA VAL A 69 -13.82 0.63 -0.27
C VAL A 69 -14.19 2.00 -0.86
N ASN A 70 -15.44 2.44 -0.69
CA ASN A 70 -15.88 3.75 -1.16
C ASN A 70 -15.09 4.87 -0.48
N ASN A 71 -14.87 4.77 0.83
CA ASN A 71 -14.08 5.74 1.57
C ASN A 71 -12.60 5.77 1.13
N ILE A 72 -12.01 4.62 0.82
CA ILE A 72 -10.66 4.56 0.22
C ILE A 72 -10.63 5.30 -1.12
N ILE A 73 -11.61 5.05 -1.99
CA ILE A 73 -11.70 5.70 -3.31
C ILE A 73 -11.81 7.23 -3.16
N GLU A 74 -12.66 7.72 -2.25
CA GLU A 74 -12.79 9.16 -1.97
C GLU A 74 -11.46 9.78 -1.53
N GLN A 75 -10.71 9.09 -0.66
CA GLN A 75 -9.38 9.55 -0.23
C GLN A 75 -8.37 9.54 -1.37
N LEU A 76 -8.38 8.52 -2.23
CA LEU A 76 -7.52 8.48 -3.43
C LEU A 76 -7.84 9.64 -4.39
N ILE A 77 -9.12 9.99 -4.57
CA ILE A 77 -9.52 11.17 -5.35
C ILE A 77 -8.99 12.45 -4.70
N ALA A 78 -9.07 12.57 -3.36
CA ALA A 78 -8.53 13.72 -2.64
C ALA A 78 -7.01 13.87 -2.79
N PHE A 79 -6.28 12.75 -2.85
CA PHE A 79 -4.85 12.71 -3.20
C PHE A 79 -4.56 12.97 -4.68
N LYS A 80 -5.59 13.16 -5.51
CA LYS A 80 -5.48 13.33 -6.97
C LYS A 80 -4.78 12.14 -7.65
N ALA A 81 -4.97 10.94 -7.11
CA ALA A 81 -4.46 9.71 -7.69
C ALA A 81 -4.99 9.54 -9.13
N ASP A 82 -4.11 9.17 -10.04
CA ASP A 82 -4.42 8.96 -11.46
C ASP A 82 -4.13 7.52 -11.89
N ARG A 83 -4.19 7.23 -13.19
CA ARG A 83 -3.95 5.88 -13.73
C ARG A 83 -2.50 5.39 -13.61
N LYS A 84 -1.59 6.25 -13.17
CA LYS A 84 -0.17 5.95 -12.94
C LYS A 84 0.18 5.90 -11.46
N THR A 85 -0.75 6.29 -10.59
CA THR A 85 -0.70 6.12 -9.13
C THR A 85 -1.20 4.73 -8.77
#